data_AF-A0A967YKS0-F1
#
_entry.id   AF-A0A967YKS0-F1
#
_cell.length_a   1.000
_cell.length_b   1.000
_cell.length_c   1.000
_cell.angle_alpha   90.00
_cell.angle_beta   90.00
_cell.angle_gamma   90.00
#
_symmetry.space_group_name_H-M   'P 1'
#
loop_
_entity.id
_entity.type
_entity.pdbx_description
1 polymer ?
#
loop_
_entity_poly.entity_id
_entity_poly.type
_entity_poly.pdbx_seq_one_letter_code
_entity_poly.pdbx_strand_id
1 'polypeptide(L)'
;QKWADYLDKTNQFKHDANRPSNEGENLYAGSASYTAAVDLWASEKKCFKNGAFPDIYNGKCDTDLDCKDYKDWHCSGHYSQIVWRDTKQVGCGMANGIVVCRYSPPGNFYGKKTY
;
A
#
# COMPACT_ATOMS: atom_id res chain seq x y z
N GLN A 1 -4.52 10.50 9.71
CA GLN A 1 -3.82 11.72 10.19
C GLN A 1 -2.75 11.43 11.23
N LYS A 2 -3.11 10.97 12.45
CA LYS A 2 -2.14 10.79 13.56
C LYS A 2 -0.85 10.05 13.20
N TRP A 3 -0.94 8.98 12.41
CA TRP A 3 0.26 8.23 11.99
C TRP A 3 1.15 9.03 11.04
N ALA A 4 0.58 9.78 10.10
CA ALA A 4 1.35 10.68 9.22
C ALA A 4 2.11 11.73 10.06
N ASP A 5 1.45 12.34 11.05
CA ASP A 5 2.09 13.31 11.96
C ASP A 5 3.23 12.66 12.76
N TYR A 6 3.06 11.41 13.18
CA TYR A 6 4.10 10.66 13.90
C TYR A 6 5.31 10.38 13.01
N LEU A 7 5.09 9.92 11.76
CA LEU A 7 6.15 9.64 10.80
C LEU A 7 6.97 10.90 10.48
N ASP A 8 6.30 12.02 10.24
CA ASP A 8 6.94 13.33 10.01
C ASP A 8 7.77 13.77 11.22
N LYS A 9 7.17 13.80 12.42
CA LYS A 9 7.85 14.25 13.65
C LYS A 9 9.05 13.39 14.04
N THR A 10 9.03 12.10 13.70
CA THR A 10 10.08 11.16 14.08
C THR A 10 11.08 10.89 12.96
N ASN A 11 10.87 11.47 11.78
CA ASN A 11 11.65 11.22 10.57
C ASN A 11 11.75 9.71 10.26
N GLN A 12 10.62 9.02 10.34
CA GLN A 12 10.51 7.57 10.06
C GLN A 12 9.60 7.34 8.87
N PHE A 13 9.86 6.28 8.12
CA PHE A 13 8.97 5.81 7.06
C PHE A 13 8.74 4.31 7.22
N LYS A 14 7.72 3.96 8.01
CA LYS A 14 7.41 2.58 8.35
C LYS A 14 5.92 2.41 8.63
N HIS A 15 5.44 1.19 8.41
CA HIS A 15 4.09 0.81 8.80
C HIS A 15 3.87 0.93 10.31
N ASP A 16 2.63 1.22 10.68
CA ASP A 16 2.20 1.26 12.07
C ASP A 16 2.05 -0.16 12.62
N ALA A 17 2.97 -0.54 13.49
CA ALA A 17 2.96 -1.85 14.15
C ALA A 17 1.83 -1.99 15.18
N ASN A 18 1.25 -0.87 15.65
CA ASN A 18 0.19 -0.83 16.65
C ASN A 18 -1.18 -0.47 16.07
N ARG A 19 -1.32 -0.49 14.73
CA ARG A 19 -2.60 -0.22 14.07
C ARG A 19 -3.67 -1.22 14.48
N PRO A 20 -4.97 -0.84 14.47
CA PRO A 20 -6.06 -1.79 14.64
C PRO A 20 -5.95 -2.97 13.65
N SER A 21 -6.19 -4.19 14.13
CA SER A 21 -6.05 -5.40 13.32
C SER A 21 -7.05 -5.48 12.15
N ASN A 22 -8.11 -4.68 12.20
CA ASN A 22 -9.12 -4.53 11.16
C ASN A 22 -8.76 -3.44 10.12
N GLU A 23 -7.52 -2.96 10.10
CA GLU A 23 -7.04 -1.97 9.14
C GLU A 23 -5.80 -2.42 8.35
N GLY A 24 -5.88 -2.32 7.02
CA GLY A 24 -4.73 -2.32 6.10
C GLY A 24 -4.05 -0.95 6.07
N GLU A 25 -2.90 -0.84 5.41
CA GLU A 25 -2.14 0.42 5.32
C GLU A 25 -1.37 0.53 4.00
N ASN A 26 -1.48 1.68 3.35
CA ASN A 26 -0.54 2.12 2.32
C ASN A 26 0.19 3.39 2.79
N LEU A 27 1.49 3.47 2.47
CA LEU A 27 2.35 4.60 2.78
C LEU A 27 2.94 5.20 1.52
N TYR A 28 3.11 6.51 1.52
CA TYR A 28 3.76 7.24 0.44
C TYR A 28 4.60 8.36 1.05
N ALA A 29 5.80 8.57 0.50
CA ALA A 29 6.64 9.72 0.79
C ALA A 29 7.05 10.38 -0.53
N GLY A 30 6.86 11.69 -0.62
CA GLY A 30 7.22 12.47 -1.79
C GLY A 30 6.55 13.83 -1.74
N SER A 31 5.58 14.05 -2.64
CA SER A 31 4.81 15.29 -2.69
C SER A 31 3.64 15.30 -1.69
N ALA A 32 3.24 16.48 -1.21
CA ALA A 32 2.04 16.63 -0.39
C ALA A 32 0.75 16.52 -1.25
N SER A 33 0.51 15.35 -1.85
CA SER A 33 -0.61 15.09 -2.76
C SER A 33 -1.18 13.69 -2.59
N TYR A 34 -2.48 13.63 -2.28
CA TYR A 34 -3.22 12.36 -2.23
C TYR A 34 -3.29 11.71 -3.60
N THR A 35 -3.47 12.50 -4.66
CA THR A 35 -3.51 11.99 -6.04
C THR A 35 -2.18 11.36 -6.42
N ALA A 36 -1.05 12.01 -6.11
CA ALA A 36 0.26 11.44 -6.41
C ALA A 36 0.52 10.12 -5.66
N ALA A 37 0.07 10.03 -4.40
CA ALA A 37 0.16 8.79 -3.63
C ALA A 37 -0.68 7.66 -4.25
N VAL A 38 -1.95 7.94 -4.58
CA VAL A 38 -2.84 6.95 -5.19
C VAL A 38 -2.36 6.53 -6.58
N ASP A 39 -1.87 7.47 -7.40
CA ASP A 39 -1.34 7.17 -8.74
C ASP A 39 -0.09 6.28 -8.66
N LEU A 40 0.82 6.54 -7.72
CA LEU A 40 2.00 5.70 -7.50
C LEU A 40 1.58 4.28 -7.12
N TRP A 41 0.74 4.14 -6.09
CA TRP A 41 0.25 2.84 -5.64
C TRP A 41 -0.53 2.11 -6.74
N ALA A 42 -1.36 2.82 -7.51
CA ALA A 42 -2.13 2.24 -8.61
C ALA A 42 -1.24 1.80 -9.77
N SER A 43 -0.08 2.44 -9.98
CA SER A 43 0.85 2.10 -11.06
C SER A 43 1.42 0.68 -10.93
N GLU A 44 1.45 0.12 -9.71
CA GLU A 44 1.81 -1.27 -9.45
C GLU A 44 0.89 -2.28 -10.14
N LYS A 45 -0.27 -1.86 -10.66
CA LYS A 45 -1.14 -2.71 -11.50
C LYS A 45 -0.37 -3.41 -12.62
N LYS A 46 0.66 -2.76 -13.19
CA LYS A 46 1.50 -3.35 -14.24
C LYS A 46 2.31 -4.57 -13.76
N CYS A 47 2.58 -4.65 -12.46
CA CYS A 47 3.26 -5.75 -11.77
C CYS A 47 2.31 -6.86 -11.30
N PHE A 48 1.00 -6.59 -11.30
CA PHE A 48 0.01 -7.43 -10.65
C PHE A 48 -0.50 -8.57 -11.54
N LYS A 49 -0.77 -9.72 -10.92
CA LYS A 49 -1.69 -10.78 -11.40
C LYS A 49 -2.71 -11.06 -10.31
N ASN A 50 -3.93 -11.45 -10.69
CA ASN A 50 -4.99 -11.78 -9.72
C ASN A 50 -4.85 -13.21 -9.16
N GLY A 51 -3.74 -13.45 -8.46
CA GLY A 51 -3.46 -14.67 -7.70
C GLY A 51 -3.88 -14.56 -6.24
N ALA A 52 -3.72 -15.65 -5.49
CA ALA A 52 -3.94 -15.64 -4.05
C ALA A 52 -2.71 -15.04 -3.35
N PHE A 53 -2.91 -14.07 -2.45
CA PHE A 53 -1.79 -13.42 -1.75
C PHE A 53 -0.93 -14.45 -0.99
N PRO A 54 0.41 -14.37 -1.04
CA PRO A 54 1.25 -13.33 -1.65
C PRO A 54 1.59 -13.56 -3.14
N ASP A 55 1.04 -14.58 -3.81
CA ASP A 55 1.32 -14.85 -5.23
C ASP A 55 0.57 -13.89 -6.18
N ILE A 56 0.85 -12.59 -6.06
CA ILE A 56 0.21 -11.52 -6.84
C ILE A 56 1.16 -10.80 -7.79
N TYR A 57 2.43 -11.19 -7.83
CA TYR A 57 3.43 -10.64 -8.74
C TYR A 57 3.45 -11.38 -10.10
N ASN A 58 3.53 -10.64 -11.20
CA ASN A 58 3.46 -11.17 -12.56
C ASN A 58 4.82 -11.31 -13.29
N GLY A 59 5.92 -10.89 -12.68
CA GLY A 59 7.26 -11.01 -13.28
C GLY A 59 7.62 -9.97 -14.34
N LYS A 60 6.82 -8.92 -14.55
CA LYS A 60 6.97 -8.00 -15.70
C LYS A 60 7.51 -6.61 -15.36
N CYS A 61 7.78 -6.31 -14.09
CA CYS A 61 8.19 -4.96 -13.67
C CYS A 61 9.43 -4.94 -12.76
N ASP A 62 10.34 -5.89 -12.95
CA ASP A 62 11.59 -6.04 -12.20
C ASP A 62 12.44 -4.74 -12.09
N THR A 63 12.22 -3.74 -12.94
CA THR A 63 12.94 -2.47 -12.94
C THR A 63 12.34 -1.39 -12.02
N ASP A 64 11.15 -1.62 -11.47
CA ASP A 64 10.50 -0.65 -10.57
C ASP A 64 11.19 -0.59 -9.21
N LEU A 65 11.10 0.59 -8.56
CA LEU A 65 11.76 0.85 -7.28
C LEU A 65 11.39 -0.17 -6.19
N ASP A 66 10.10 -0.49 -6.06
CA ASP A 66 9.62 -1.45 -5.05
C ASP A 66 9.88 -2.92 -5.44
N CYS A 67 10.26 -3.17 -6.70
CA CYS A 67 10.43 -4.51 -7.26
C CYS A 67 11.87 -4.95 -7.47
N LYS A 68 12.79 -3.98 -7.54
CA LYS A 68 14.17 -4.21 -7.97
C LYS A 68 14.87 -5.29 -7.15
N ASP A 69 14.64 -5.31 -5.84
CA ASP A 69 15.36 -6.17 -4.91
C ASP A 69 14.58 -7.44 -4.52
N TYR A 70 13.26 -7.37 -4.37
CA TYR A 70 12.46 -8.46 -3.81
C TYR A 70 11.75 -9.32 -4.86
N LYS A 71 11.28 -8.71 -5.97
CA LYS A 71 10.52 -9.39 -7.05
C LYS A 71 9.41 -10.31 -6.52
N ASP A 72 8.67 -9.84 -5.53
CA ASP A 72 7.63 -10.59 -4.83
C ASP A 72 6.35 -9.74 -4.69
N TRP A 73 5.48 -10.09 -3.74
CA TRP A 73 4.22 -9.40 -3.52
C TRP A 73 4.36 -7.90 -3.20
N HIS A 74 5.52 -7.44 -2.69
CA HIS A 74 5.75 -6.03 -2.40
C HIS A 74 5.58 -5.17 -3.65
N CYS A 75 5.87 -5.72 -4.84
CA CYS A 75 5.64 -5.11 -6.15
C CYS A 75 4.21 -4.71 -6.46
N SER A 76 3.24 -5.27 -5.74
CA SER A 76 1.81 -5.08 -6.01
C SER A 76 0.99 -4.96 -4.74
N GLY A 77 1.66 -4.75 -3.59
CA GLY A 77 1.04 -4.72 -2.28
C GLY A 77 0.11 -3.54 -2.11
N HIS A 78 0.49 -2.36 -2.59
CA HIS A 78 -0.32 -1.16 -2.48
C HIS A 78 -1.52 -1.22 -3.44
N TYR A 79 -1.30 -1.63 -4.70
CA TYR A 79 -2.38 -1.78 -5.68
C TYR A 79 -3.40 -2.82 -5.23
N SER A 80 -2.94 -4.01 -4.80
CA SER A 80 -3.83 -5.08 -4.37
C SER A 80 -4.69 -4.67 -3.17
N GLN A 81 -4.18 -3.84 -2.25
CA GLN A 81 -4.98 -3.26 -1.17
C GLN A 81 -6.03 -2.26 -1.69
N ILE A 82 -5.71 -1.42 -2.68
CA ILE A 82 -6.67 -0.45 -3.26
C ILE A 82 -7.85 -1.17 -3.90
N VAL A 83 -7.59 -2.25 -4.64
CA VAL A 83 -8.62 -2.99 -5.39
C VAL A 83 -9.17 -4.21 -4.65
N TRP A 84 -8.90 -4.33 -3.36
CA TRP A 84 -9.33 -5.48 -2.56
C TRP A 84 -10.87 -5.50 -2.40
N ARG A 85 -11.53 -6.54 -2.91
CA ARG A 85 -13.00 -6.63 -2.99
C ARG A 85 -13.70 -6.43 -1.64
N ASP A 86 -13.13 -6.97 -0.58
CA ASP A 86 -13.77 -6.98 0.74
C ASP A 86 -13.54 -5.68 1.52
N THR A 87 -12.59 -4.83 1.11
CA THR A 87 -12.36 -3.52 1.72
C THR A 87 -13.53 -2.59 1.39
N LYS A 88 -14.09 -1.93 2.41
CA LYS A 88 -15.31 -1.09 2.27
C LYS A 88 -15.09 0.38 2.60
N GLN A 89 -14.05 0.69 3.36
CA GLN A 89 -13.79 2.02 3.86
C GLN A 89 -12.30 2.35 3.70
N VAL A 90 -12.02 3.61 3.38
CA VAL A 90 -10.67 4.15 3.33
C VAL A 90 -10.64 5.51 4.04
N GLY A 91 -9.61 5.73 4.85
CA GLY A 91 -9.35 7.01 5.51
C GLY A 91 -7.87 7.35 5.40
N CYS A 92 -7.56 8.57 4.95
CA CYS A 92 -6.19 9.00 4.74
C CYS A 92 -5.82 10.20 5.62
N GLY A 93 -4.53 10.40 5.87
CA GLY A 93 -4.01 11.65 6.38
C GLY A 93 -2.63 11.94 5.83
N MET A 94 -2.23 13.19 5.94
CA MET A 94 -1.01 13.68 5.32
C MET A 94 -0.27 14.64 6.25
N ALA A 95 1.05 14.50 6.29
CA ALA A 95 1.94 15.42 6.98
C ALA A 95 3.22 15.56 6.15
N ASN A 96 3.55 16.79 5.74
CA ASN A 96 4.84 17.13 5.09
C ASN A 96 5.28 16.16 3.96
N GLY A 97 4.38 15.86 3.01
CA GLY A 97 4.68 14.96 1.89
C GLY A 97 4.61 13.46 2.21
N ILE A 98 4.28 13.09 3.44
CA ILE A 98 3.96 11.71 3.85
C ILE A 98 2.44 11.54 3.79
N VAL A 99 1.97 10.51 3.07
CA VAL A 99 0.56 10.11 3.03
C VAL A 99 0.42 8.72 3.65
N VAL A 100 -0.56 8.57 4.53
CA VAL A 100 -0.96 7.30 5.14
C VAL A 100 -2.43 7.08 4.85
N CYS A 101 -2.76 5.95 4.21
CA CYS A 101 -4.16 5.53 4.03
C CYS A 101 -4.42 4.22 4.77
N ARG A 102 -5.53 4.15 5.51
CA ARG A 102 -6.03 2.97 6.21
C ARG A 102 -7.22 2.39 5.47
N TYR A 103 -7.32 1.06 5.43
CA TYR A 103 -8.34 0.33 4.68
C TYR A 103 -9.08 -0.65 5.59
N SER A 104 -10.41 -0.59 5.67
CA SER A 104 -11.20 -1.47 6.53
C SER A 104 -12.39 -2.12 5.80
N PRO A 105 -12.58 -3.45 5.91
CA PRO A 105 -11.62 -4.46 6.39
C PRO A 105 -10.29 -4.44 5.61
N PRO A 106 -9.19 -5.01 6.15
CA PRO A 106 -7.91 -5.05 5.44
C PRO A 106 -7.98 -5.88 4.17
N GLY A 107 -7.06 -5.62 3.25
CA GLY A 107 -6.76 -6.51 2.14
C GLY A 107 -5.56 -7.40 2.44
N ASN A 108 -4.97 -7.95 1.37
CA ASN A 108 -3.69 -8.66 1.39
C ASN A 108 -3.66 -9.84 2.38
N PHE A 109 -4.79 -10.53 2.53
CA PHE A 109 -4.90 -11.72 3.36
C PHE A 109 -4.33 -12.93 2.63
N TYR A 110 -3.38 -13.62 3.28
CA TYR A 110 -2.78 -14.86 2.78
C TYR A 110 -3.83 -15.87 2.32
N GLY A 111 -3.61 -16.45 1.14
CA GLY A 111 -4.49 -17.44 0.51
C GLY A 111 -5.75 -16.87 -0.13
N LYS A 112 -6.01 -15.55 -0.05
CA LYS A 112 -7.18 -14.91 -0.68
C LYS A 112 -6.79 -14.17 -1.95
N LYS A 113 -7.69 -14.21 -2.94
CA LYS A 113 -7.60 -13.38 -4.15
C LYS A 113 -8.08 -11.96 -3.88
N THR A 114 -7.55 -11.02 -4.64
CA THR A 114 -7.90 -9.60 -4.56
C THR A 114 -9.36 -9.35 -4.94
N TYR A 115 -9.84 -10.05 -5.98
CA TYR A 115 -11.25 -10.09 -6.40
C TYR A 115 -11.52 -11.41 -7.12
#